data_AF-A0A080MC42-F1
#
_entry.id   AF-A0A080MC42-F1
#
_cell.length_a   1.000
_cell.length_b   1.000
_cell.length_c   1.000
_cell.angle_alpha   90.00
_cell.angle_beta   90.00
_cell.angle_gamma   90.00
#
_symmetry.space_group_name_H-M   'P 1'
#
loop_
_entity.id
_entity.type
_entity.pdbx_description
1 polymer ?
#
loop_
_entity_poly.entity_id
_entity_poly.type
_entity_poly.pdbx_seq_one_letter_code
_entity_poly.pdbx_strand_id
1 'polypeptide(L)'
;MKQQLRDDLQWIRENAEEYRKNVCAKTPVGVFLCGDTPEGLADVSGNVGEWTNSVVGQYPYVADDGREDAGQADTRLVVRGGSWATPVTTRAAPTAAPTIQASGAKSLGLRLVCFSPIL
;
A
#
# COMPACT_ATOMS: atom_id res chain seq x y z
N MET A 1 6.23 14.96 26.66
CA MET A 1 5.70 14.62 25.31
C MET A 1 6.72 13.88 24.44
N LYS A 2 7.96 14.36 24.26
CA LYS A 2 8.95 13.70 23.39
C LYS A 2 9.48 12.35 23.91
N GLN A 3 9.47 12.12 25.23
CA GLN A 3 9.93 10.86 25.82
C GLN A 3 8.91 9.74 25.62
N GLN A 4 7.65 9.99 25.98
CA GLN A 4 6.54 9.06 25.75
C GLN A 4 6.49 8.56 24.30
N LEU A 5 6.56 9.47 23.32
CA LEU A 5 6.57 9.09 21.90
C LEU A 5 7.75 8.19 21.51
N ARG A 6 8.92 8.35 22.13
CA ARG A 6 10.08 7.47 21.90
C ARG A 6 9.85 6.09 22.51
N ASP A 7 9.34 6.06 23.72
CA ASP A 7 9.07 4.82 24.46
C ASP A 7 7.97 4.01 23.74
N ASP A 8 6.93 4.69 23.23
CA ASP A 8 5.88 4.08 22.42
C ASP A 8 6.45 3.51 21.10
N LEU A 9 7.28 4.26 20.39
CA LEU A 9 7.92 3.77 19.14
C LEU A 9 8.86 2.60 19.41
N GLN A 10 9.59 2.62 20.53
CA GLN A 10 10.46 1.53 20.92
C GLN A 10 9.67 0.26 21.23
N TRP A 11 8.57 0.38 22.00
CA TRP A 11 7.69 -0.75 22.29
C TRP A 11 7.08 -1.33 21.01
N ILE A 12 6.63 -0.49 20.08
CA ILE A 12 6.08 -0.97 18.80
C ILE A 12 7.12 -1.73 17.99
N ARG A 13 8.38 -1.25 17.95
CA ARG A 13 9.47 -1.94 17.24
C ARG A 13 9.72 -3.34 17.81
N GLU A 14 9.67 -3.47 19.13
CA GLU A 14 9.87 -4.75 19.82
C GLU A 14 8.67 -5.71 19.68
N ASN A 15 7.46 -5.17 19.50
CA ASN A 15 6.20 -5.93 19.48
C ASN A 15 5.43 -5.76 18.17
N ALA A 16 6.17 -5.62 17.06
CA ALA A 16 5.61 -5.18 15.78
C ALA A 16 4.48 -6.08 15.26
N GLU A 17 4.60 -7.41 15.41
CA GLU A 17 3.57 -8.36 15.00
C GLU A 17 2.27 -8.26 15.83
N GLU A 18 2.40 -8.02 17.14
CA GLU A 18 1.26 -7.84 18.03
C GLU A 18 0.56 -6.51 17.72
N TYR A 19 1.35 -5.44 17.57
CA TYR A 19 0.85 -4.14 17.17
C TYR A 19 0.12 -4.20 15.83
N ARG A 20 0.71 -4.87 14.82
CA ARG A 20 0.12 -5.03 13.49
C ARG A 20 -1.24 -5.72 13.51
N LYS A 21 -1.47 -6.67 14.42
CA LYS A 21 -2.75 -7.41 14.53
C LYS A 21 -3.86 -6.59 15.18
N ASN A 22 -3.49 -5.72 16.11
CA ASN A 22 -4.44 -4.97 16.96
C ASN A 22 -4.71 -3.55 16.45
N VAL A 23 -3.96 -3.08 15.46
CA VAL A 23 -4.09 -1.74 14.91
C VAL A 23 -5.08 -1.70 13.75
N CYS A 24 -6.22 -1.05 14.00
CA CYS A 24 -7.24 -0.72 13.01
C CYS A 24 -7.04 0.69 12.43
N ALA A 25 -5.79 1.12 12.25
CA ALA A 25 -5.44 2.47 11.80
C ALA A 25 -4.14 2.47 10.98
N LYS A 26 -3.84 3.63 10.38
CA LYS A 26 -2.54 3.84 9.72
C LYS A 26 -1.44 3.92 10.77
N THR A 27 -0.30 3.37 10.44
CA THR A 27 0.91 3.39 11.28
C THR A 27 1.97 4.29 10.66
N PRO A 28 2.89 4.86 11.45
CA PRO A 28 4.03 5.59 10.90
C PRO A 28 4.87 4.67 9.99
N VAL A 29 5.42 5.24 8.93
CA VAL A 29 6.20 4.49 7.93
C VAL A 29 7.44 3.88 8.56
N GLY A 30 7.76 2.63 8.21
CA GLY A 30 8.99 1.94 8.61
C GLY A 30 9.04 1.52 10.08
N VAL A 31 7.88 1.50 10.75
CA VAL A 31 7.76 1.00 12.12
C VAL A 31 7.82 -0.53 12.16
N PHE A 32 7.43 -1.19 11.07
CA PHE A 32 7.63 -2.62 10.87
C PHE A 32 8.98 -2.85 10.18
N LEU A 33 9.96 -3.36 10.93
CA LEU A 33 11.34 -3.57 10.44
C LEU A 33 11.52 -4.88 9.64
N CYS A 34 10.47 -5.69 9.57
CA CYS A 34 10.45 -6.95 8.85
C CYS A 34 9.51 -6.84 7.66
N GLY A 35 9.92 -7.37 6.50
CA GLY A 35 9.12 -7.37 5.27
C GLY A 35 9.47 -6.28 4.27
N ASP A 36 10.57 -5.54 4.51
CA ASP A 36 11.15 -4.67 3.50
C ASP A 36 11.62 -5.48 2.29
N THR A 37 11.48 -4.90 1.09
CA THR A 37 12.04 -5.53 -0.10
C THR A 37 13.57 -5.51 -0.07
N PRO A 38 14.27 -6.33 -0.90
CA PRO A 38 15.74 -6.27 -1.00
C PRO A 38 16.29 -4.86 -1.30
N GLU A 39 15.49 -4.02 -1.94
CA GLU A 39 15.79 -2.62 -2.27
C GLU A 39 15.51 -1.66 -1.10
N GLY A 40 15.06 -2.15 0.05
CA GLY A 40 14.76 -1.36 1.25
C GLY A 40 13.40 -0.66 1.23
N LEU A 41 12.45 -1.12 0.41
CA LEU A 41 11.10 -0.55 0.39
C LEU A 41 10.28 -1.11 1.57
N ALA A 42 10.01 -0.23 2.53
CA ALA A 42 9.13 -0.52 3.66
C ALA A 42 7.64 -0.41 3.32
N ASP A 43 6.82 -1.12 4.09
CA ASP A 43 5.35 -1.06 4.05
C ASP A 43 4.74 -1.31 2.66
N VAL A 44 5.39 -2.13 1.82
CA VAL A 44 4.84 -2.55 0.52
C VAL A 44 3.60 -3.44 0.67
N SER A 45 3.40 -4.03 1.86
CA SER A 45 2.22 -4.84 2.18
C SER A 45 1.59 -4.48 3.52
N GLY A 46 0.29 -4.23 3.53
CA GLY A 46 -0.46 -3.73 4.68
C GLY A 46 -0.33 -2.21 4.82
N ASN A 47 -0.65 -1.69 6.02
CA ASN A 47 -0.83 -0.26 6.29
C ASN A 47 -1.93 0.37 5.41
N VAL A 48 -1.67 0.69 4.15
CA VAL A 48 -2.64 1.25 3.20
C VAL A 48 -2.58 0.54 1.86
N GLY A 49 -3.74 0.40 1.23
CA GLY A 49 -3.80 0.02 -0.18
C GLY A 49 -3.28 1.18 -1.03
N GLU A 50 -2.26 0.92 -1.82
CA GLU A 50 -1.60 1.94 -2.65
C GLU A 50 -2.28 2.03 -4.01
N TRP A 51 -2.72 3.25 -4.38
CA TRP A 51 -3.24 3.53 -5.70
C TRP A 51 -2.19 3.30 -6.78
N THR A 52 -2.62 2.72 -7.90
CA THR A 52 -1.87 2.69 -9.15
C THR A 52 -2.66 3.39 -10.24
N ASN A 53 -2.00 3.81 -11.31
CA ASN A 53 -2.66 4.41 -12.46
C ASN A 53 -3.32 3.39 -13.40
N SER A 54 -3.13 2.09 -13.13
CA SER A 54 -3.67 1.04 -14.00
C SER A 54 -5.14 0.77 -13.74
N VAL A 55 -5.96 0.82 -14.78
CA VAL A 55 -7.33 0.33 -14.84
C VAL A 55 -7.35 -1.19 -14.64
N VAL A 56 -8.39 -1.68 -13.97
CA VAL A 56 -8.59 -3.11 -13.74
C VAL A 56 -8.85 -3.83 -15.07
N GLY A 57 -8.02 -4.83 -15.36
CA GLY A 57 -8.11 -5.65 -16.56
C GLY A 57 -7.72 -7.11 -16.30
N GLN A 58 -8.00 -7.98 -17.28
CA GLN A 58 -7.60 -9.38 -17.21
C GLN A 58 -6.08 -9.54 -17.33
N TYR A 59 -5.55 -10.64 -16.79
CA TYR A 59 -4.15 -11.02 -16.94
C TYR A 59 -4.01 -12.08 -18.05
N PRO A 60 -2.87 -12.16 -18.75
CA PRO A 60 -1.61 -11.44 -18.50
C PRO A 60 -1.65 -9.94 -18.82
N TYR A 61 -0.71 -9.17 -18.25
CA TYR A 61 -0.60 -7.73 -18.50
C TYR A 61 -0.27 -7.47 -19.97
N VAL A 62 -1.02 -6.55 -20.59
CA VAL A 62 -0.79 -6.06 -21.95
C VAL A 62 -0.65 -4.54 -21.84
N ALA A 63 0.49 -4.00 -22.27
CA ALA A 63 0.79 -2.57 -22.10
C ALA A 63 -0.16 -1.66 -22.91
N ASP A 64 -0.56 -2.11 -24.10
CA ASP A 64 -1.31 -1.31 -25.06
C ASP A 64 -2.83 -1.60 -25.08
N ASP A 65 -3.36 -2.25 -24.04
CA ASP A 65 -4.80 -2.58 -23.97
C ASP A 65 -5.68 -1.47 -23.37
N GLY A 66 -5.10 -0.28 -23.19
CA GLY A 66 -5.77 0.91 -22.64
C GLY A 66 -5.83 0.95 -21.11
N ARG A 67 -5.20 0.00 -20.41
CA ARG A 67 -5.22 -0.02 -18.94
C ARG A 67 -4.47 1.12 -18.27
N GLU A 68 -3.74 1.96 -18.98
CA GLU A 68 -3.09 3.15 -18.40
C GLU A 68 -3.89 4.45 -18.64
N ASP A 69 -5.07 4.35 -19.28
CA ASP A 69 -5.94 5.48 -19.63
C ASP A 69 -7.06 5.70 -18.59
N ALA A 70 -6.68 6.14 -17.39
CA ALA A 70 -7.60 6.39 -16.25
C ALA A 70 -8.46 7.68 -16.37
N GLY A 71 -8.95 8.02 -17.57
CA GLY A 71 -9.54 9.34 -17.86
C GLY A 71 -10.90 9.66 -17.22
N GLN A 72 -11.55 8.72 -16.52
CA GLN A 72 -12.91 8.90 -15.98
C GLN A 72 -12.97 8.61 -14.48
N ALA A 73 -13.72 9.43 -13.72
CA ALA A 73 -13.81 9.32 -12.26
C ALA A 73 -14.44 8.00 -11.75
N ASP A 74 -15.27 7.35 -12.58
CA ASP A 74 -15.91 6.08 -12.26
C ASP A 74 -15.05 4.85 -12.64
N THR A 75 -13.87 5.10 -13.22
CA THR A 75 -12.92 4.04 -13.56
C THR A 75 -12.45 3.32 -12.31
N ARG A 76 -12.44 1.98 -12.38
CA ARG A 76 -11.86 1.14 -11.34
C ARG A 76 -10.38 0.99 -11.59
N LEU A 77 -9.58 1.59 -10.72
CA LEU A 77 -8.14 1.42 -10.72
C LEU A 77 -7.73 0.29 -9.79
N VAL A 78 -6.55 -0.21 -10.07
CA VAL A 78 -5.90 -1.25 -9.30
C VAL A 78 -5.30 -0.63 -8.04
N VAL A 79 -5.64 -1.22 -6.89
CA VAL A 79 -4.98 -0.96 -5.60
C VAL A 79 -4.11 -2.16 -5.22
N ARG A 80 -2.91 -1.90 -4.71
CA ARG A 80 -1.89 -2.92 -4.35
C ARG A 80 -1.52 -2.86 -2.85
N GLY A 81 -0.85 -3.91 -2.37
CA GLY A 81 -0.31 -3.99 -1.00
C GLY A 81 -1.32 -4.31 0.09
N GLY A 82 -2.60 -4.00 -0.12
CA GLY A 82 -3.64 -4.16 0.91
C GLY A 82 -3.44 -3.18 2.08
N SER A 83 -4.39 -3.12 3.01
CA SER A 83 -4.38 -2.17 4.13
C SER A 83 -4.46 -2.85 5.49
N TRP A 84 -4.47 -2.05 6.57
CA TRP A 84 -4.82 -2.50 7.91
C TRP A 84 -6.23 -3.14 7.96
N ALA A 85 -7.15 -2.76 7.07
CA ALA A 85 -8.53 -3.23 7.04
C ALA A 85 -8.75 -4.48 6.17
N THR A 86 -7.73 -4.95 5.44
CA THR A 86 -7.87 -6.08 4.49
C THR A 86 -7.25 -7.37 5.04
N PRO A 87 -7.84 -8.54 4.75
CA PRO A 87 -7.32 -9.82 5.23
C PRO A 87 -5.92 -10.10 4.68
N VAL A 88 -5.12 -10.85 5.44
CA VAL A 88 -3.68 -11.09 5.17
C VAL A 88 -3.42 -11.67 3.77
N THR A 89 -4.36 -12.45 3.23
CA THR A 89 -4.27 -13.03 1.88
C THR A 89 -4.18 -11.98 0.78
N THR A 90 -4.80 -10.81 0.96
CA THR A 90 -4.77 -9.70 -0.02
C THR A 90 -3.47 -8.89 0.03
N ARG A 91 -2.63 -9.08 1.05
CA ARG A 91 -1.36 -8.34 1.24
C ARG A 91 -0.24 -8.83 0.33
N ALA A 92 -0.27 -10.13 -0.01
CA ALA A 92 0.67 -10.78 -0.93
C ALA A 92 0.01 -11.21 -2.25
N ALA A 93 -1.29 -10.93 -2.42
CA ALA A 93 -1.99 -11.39 -3.60
C ALA A 93 -1.60 -10.54 -4.82
N PRO A 94 -1.30 -11.16 -5.97
CA PRO A 94 -1.20 -10.47 -7.25
C PRO A 94 -2.56 -9.88 -7.71
N THR A 95 -3.65 -10.23 -7.01
CA THR A 95 -4.99 -9.75 -7.31
C THR A 95 -5.16 -8.32 -6.81
N ALA A 96 -5.08 -7.39 -7.76
CA ALA A 96 -5.56 -6.03 -7.63
C ALA A 96 -6.95 -5.99 -6.96
N ALA A 97 -7.10 -5.17 -5.91
CA ALA A 97 -8.44 -4.83 -5.42
C ALA A 97 -8.99 -3.68 -6.28
N PRO A 98 -10.03 -3.91 -7.10
CA PRO A 98 -10.61 -2.87 -7.93
C PRO A 98 -11.26 -1.80 -7.05
N THR A 99 -10.82 -0.56 -7.16
CA THR A 99 -11.39 0.57 -6.41
C THR A 99 -11.71 1.71 -7.35
N ILE A 100 -12.88 2.34 -7.19
CA ILE A 100 -13.30 3.49 -7.99
C ILE A 100 -12.38 4.67 -7.71
N GLN A 101 -11.85 5.31 -8.75
CA GLN A 101 -10.89 6.41 -8.69
C GLN A 101 -11.33 7.56 -7.76
N ALA A 102 -12.62 7.85 -7.65
CA ALA A 102 -13.17 8.85 -6.73
C ALA A 102 -13.17 8.45 -5.23
N SER A 103 -12.72 7.25 -4.87
CA SER A 103 -12.78 6.74 -3.50
C SER A 103 -11.75 7.40 -2.57
N GLY A 104 -12.23 8.04 -1.50
CA GLY A 104 -11.42 8.62 -0.42
C GLY A 104 -11.30 7.73 0.83
N ALA A 105 -11.34 6.40 0.69
CA ALA A 105 -11.34 5.51 1.85
C ALA A 105 -10.08 5.67 2.73
N LYS A 106 -10.25 5.61 4.06
CA LYS A 106 -9.15 5.81 5.04
C LYS A 106 -8.04 4.75 4.98
N SER A 107 -8.33 3.64 4.33
CA SER A 107 -7.43 2.52 4.07
C SER A 107 -6.63 2.68 2.77
N LEU A 108 -6.84 3.76 2.00
CA LEU A 108 -6.12 4.04 0.75
C LEU A 108 -5.02 5.08 0.97
N GLY A 109 -3.96 4.95 0.17
CA GLY A 109 -2.81 5.84 0.20
C GLY A 109 -2.10 5.89 -1.15
N LEU A 110 -0.93 6.52 -1.15
CA LEU A 110 -0.10 6.71 -2.34
C LEU A 110 1.36 6.43 -2.02
N ARG A 111 2.06 5.88 -3.02
CA ARG A 111 3.51 5.78 -3.07
C ARG A 111 3.96 6.38 -4.39
N LEU A 112 4.93 7.27 -4.34
CA LEU A 112 5.46 7.92 -5.54
C LEU A 112 6.56 7.06 -6.15
N VAL A 113 6.53 6.95 -7.47
CA VAL A 113 7.60 6.36 -8.28
C VAL A 113 8.07 7.44 -9.24
N CYS A 114 9.37 7.71 -9.24
CA CYS A 114 9.99 8.68 -10.13
C CYS A 114 10.94 7.94 -11.07
N PHE A 115 10.78 8.15 -12.36
CA PHE A 115 11.71 7.65 -13.37
C PHE A 115 12.69 8.75 -13.74
N SER A 116 13.98 8.44 -13.69
CA SER A 116 15.02 9.29 -14.28
C SER A 116 15.39 8.70 -15.64
N PRO A 117 15.31 9.47 -16.74
CA PRO A 117 15.84 9.01 -18.00
C PRO A 117 17.35 8.87 -17.87
N ILE A 118 17.88 7.69 -18.21
CA ILE A 118 19.31 7.50 -18.39
C ILE A 118 19.66 8.21 -19.70
N LEU A 119 20.36 9.34 -19.60
CA LEU A 119 21.00 10.02 -20.73
C LEU A 119 22.41 9.46 -20.95
#